data_AF-A0A084ZUE1-F1
#
_entry.id   AF-A0A084ZUE1-F1
#
_cell.length_a   1.000
_cell.length_b   1.000
_cell.length_c   1.000
_cell.angle_alpha   90.00
_cell.angle_beta   90.00
_cell.angle_gamma   90.00
#
_symmetry.space_group_name_H-M   'P 1'
#
loop_
_entity.id
_entity.type
_entity.pdbx_description
1 polymer ?
#
loop_
_entity_poly.entity_id
_entity_poly.type
_entity_poly.pdbx_seq_one_letter_code
_entity_poly.pdbx_strand_id
1 'polypeptide(L)' 'MHVNSIKLTTEISDPEFVAISLQARKAERANLLGLLRTRISLLKTETSTPDEIYAAIDAWIDNRELSL' A
#
# COMPACT_ATOMS: atom_id res chain seq x y z
N MET A 1 -3.26 -43.05 -19.04
CA MET A 1 -2.93 -41.79 -18.36
C MET A 1 -4.24 -41.12 -17.98
N HIS A 2 -4.60 -41.08 -16.70
CA HIS A 2 -5.86 -40.46 -16.26
C HIS A 2 -5.54 -39.04 -15.81
N VAL A 3 -5.92 -38.05 -16.63
CA VAL A 3 -5.76 -36.63 -16.28
C VAL A 3 -6.99 -36.25 -15.46
N ASN A 4 -6.82 -36.11 -14.15
CA ASN A 4 -7.84 -35.50 -13.30
C ASN A 4 -7.91 -34.01 -13.66
N SER A 5 -8.94 -33.63 -14.43
CA SER A 5 -9.26 -32.24 -14.71
C SER A 5 -9.53 -31.52 -13.37
N ILE A 6 -8.65 -30.60 -12.99
CA ILE A 6 -8.95 -29.65 -11.92
C ILE A 6 -10.05 -28.74 -12.45
N LYS A 7 -11.29 -28.96 -12.02
CA LYS A 7 -12.36 -28.00 -12.24
C LYS A 7 -12.06 -26.82 -11.31
N LEU A 8 -11.66 -25.69 -11.87
CA LEU A 8 -11.66 -24.41 -11.15
C LEU A 8 -13.13 -24.04 -10.91
N THR A 9 -13.71 -24.60 -9.85
CA THR A 9 -15.01 -24.16 -9.34
C THR A 9 -14.89 -22.69 -8.98
N THR A 10 -15.82 -21.90 -9.49
CA THR A 10 -15.89 -20.44 -9.39
C THR A 10 -16.21 -19.99 -7.97
N GLU A 11 -15.36 -20.33 -7.00
CA GLU A 11 -15.41 -19.84 -5.64
C GLU A 11 -13.98 -19.53 -5.20
N ILE A 12 -13.44 -18.41 -5.68
CA ILE A 12 -12.47 -17.68 -4.87
C ILE A 12 -13.28 -16.98 -3.77
N SER A 13 -13.85 -17.77 -2.88
CA SER A 13 -14.69 -17.36 -1.76
C SER A 13 -14.29 -18.14 -0.51
N ASP A 14 -13.02 -18.52 -0.40
CA ASP A 14 -12.49 -18.97 0.87
C ASP A 14 -12.49 -17.78 1.84
N PRO A 15 -13.33 -17.77 2.89
CA PRO A 15 -13.40 -16.66 3.83
C PRO A 15 -12.04 -16.38 4.48
N GLU A 16 -11.19 -17.41 4.61
CA GLU A 16 -9.81 -17.25 5.11
C GLU A 16 -8.95 -16.48 4.12
N PHE A 17 -9.04 -16.77 2.82
CA PHE A 17 -8.31 -16.04 1.79
C PHE A 17 -8.71 -14.55 1.74
N VAL A 18 -10.01 -14.26 1.87
CA VAL A 18 -10.52 -12.89 1.95
C VAL A 18 -10.01 -12.19 3.21
N ALA A 19 -10.04 -12.86 4.36
CA ALA A 19 -9.56 -12.31 5.62
C ALA A 19 -8.05 -12.02 5.60
N ILE A 20 -7.24 -12.94 5.08
CA ILE A 20 -5.79 -12.77 4.90
C ILE A 20 -5.52 -11.57 3.98
N SER A 21 -6.22 -11.50 2.85
CA SER A 21 -6.07 -10.40 1.89
C SER A 21 -6.45 -9.05 2.50
N LEU A 22 -7.52 -9.01 3.30
CA LEU A 22 -7.95 -7.79 3.99
C LEU A 22 -6.91 -7.34 5.02
N GLN A 23 -6.37 -8.29 5.80
CA GLN A 23 -5.35 -8.00 6.80
C GLN A 23 -4.04 -7.54 6.16
N ALA A 24 -3.63 -8.15 5.04
CA ALA A 24 -2.47 -7.71 4.27
C ALA A 24 -2.64 -6.28 3.75
N ARG A 25 -3.80 -5.95 3.15
CA ARG A 25 -4.11 -4.57 2.71
C ARG A 25 -4.11 -3.58 3.87
N LYS A 26 -4.64 -3.98 5.03
CA LYS A 26 -4.64 -3.14 6.24
C LYS A 26 -3.22 -2.87 6.73
N ALA A 27 -2.37 -3.91 6.77
CA ALA A 27 -0.97 -3.79 7.16
C ALA A 27 -0.20 -2.89 6.19
N GLU A 28 -0.39 -3.06 4.88
CA GLU A 28 0.24 -2.21 3.86
C GLU A 28 -0.19 -0.75 3.99
N ARG A 29 -1.49 -0.48 4.16
CA ARG A 29 -1.98 0.88 4.40
C ARG A 29 -1.38 1.48 5.68
N ALA A 30 -1.26 0.70 6.75
CA ALA A 30 -0.65 1.16 7.99
C ALA A 30 0.84 1.51 7.80
N ASN A 31 1.57 0.68 7.04
CA ASN A 31 2.96 0.93 6.69
C ASN A 31 3.12 2.24 5.90
N LEU A 32 2.35 2.42 4.82
CA LEU A 32 2.38 3.64 4.00
C LEU A 32 2.05 4.90 4.80
N LEU A 33 1.03 4.85 5.66
CA LEU A 33 0.69 5.96 6.54
C LEU A 33 1.78 6.25 7.58
N GLY A 34 2.47 5.21 8.06
CA GLY A 34 3.64 5.35 8.93
C GLY A 34 4.78 6.09 8.23
N LEU A 35 5.12 5.69 7.00
CA LEU A 35 6.14 6.35 6.18
C LEU A 35 5.80 7.82 5.90
N LEU A 36 4.55 8.11 5.53
CA LEU A 36 4.09 9.49 5.29
C LEU A 36 4.24 10.35 6.56
N ARG A 37 3.81 9.83 7.71
CA ARG A 37 3.95 10.52 9.00
C ARG A 37 5.42 10.85 9.31
N THR A 38 6.32 9.88 9.12
CA THR A 38 7.76 10.09 9.33
C THR A 38 8.31 11.17 8.40
N ARG A 39 7.94 11.14 7.11
CA ARG A 39 8.38 12.14 6.13
C ARG A 39 7.91 13.55 6.50
N ILE A 40 6.64 13.71 6.87
CA ILE A 40 6.08 15.01 7.30
C ILE A 40 6.80 15.51 8.56
N SER A 41 7.02 14.64 9.55
CA SER A 41 7.75 15.01 10.76
C SER A 41 9.16 15.50 10.45
N LEU A 42 9.88 14.84 9.55
CA LEU A 42 11.21 15.27 9.12
C LEU A 42 11.17 16.66 8.47
N LEU A 43 10.27 16.89 7.51
CA LEU A 43 10.16 18.18 6.82
C LEU A 43 9.80 19.33 7.78
N LYS A 44 8.97 19.05 8.81
CA LYS A 44 8.67 20.02 9.86
C LYS A 44 9.90 20.38 10.71
N THR A 45 10.85 19.45 10.89
CA THR A 45 12.11 19.74 11.60
C THR A 45 13.13 20.48 10.74
N GLU A 46 13.03 20.37 9.40
CA GLU A 46 13.93 21.03 8.44
C GLU A 46 13.55 22.49 8.15
N THR A 47 12.64 23.10 8.93
CA THR A 47 12.12 24.48 8.76
C THR A 47 11.52 24.77 7.38
N SER A 48 11.04 23.73 6.68
CA SER A 48 10.33 23.89 5.42
C SER A 48 9.04 24.69 5.61
N THR A 49 8.77 25.61 4.69
CA THR A 49 7.48 26.29 4.58
C THR A 49 6.36 25.29 4.27
N PRO A 50 5.10 25.62 4.56
CA PRO A 50 3.97 24.74 4.21
C PRO A 50 3.96 24.35 2.72
N ASP A 51 4.28 25.28 1.81
CA ASP A 51 4.29 25.02 0.37
C ASP A 51 5.39 24.04 -0.04
N GLU A 52 6.58 24.16 0.57
CA GLU A 52 7.67 23.19 0.37
C GLU A 52 7.32 21.80 0.91
N ILE A 53 6.60 21.74 2.04
CA ILE A 53 6.09 20.49 2.59
C ILE A 53 5.10 19.84 1.61
N TYR A 54 4.15 20.61 1.06
CA TYR A 54 3.19 20.09 0.09
C TYR A 54 3.88 19.60 -1.19
N ALA A 55 4.77 20.40 -1.78
CA ALA A 55 5.52 19.99 -2.97
C ALA A 55 6.38 18.73 -2.73
N ALA A 56 6.99 18.61 -1.55
CA ALA A 56 7.77 17.42 -1.19
C ALA A 56 6.91 16.17 -0.97
N ILE A 57 5.65 16.33 -0.52
CA ILE A 57 4.69 15.23 -0.40
C ILE A 57 4.22 14.80 -1.78
N ASP A 58 3.85 15.74 -2.66
CA ASP A 58 3.40 15.44 -4.03
C ASP A 58 4.49 14.68 -4.79
N ALA A 59 5.73 15.16 -4.77
CA ALA A 59 6.86 14.46 -5.37
C ALA A 59 7.10 13.05 -4.76
N TRP A 60 6.83 12.88 -3.46
CA TRP A 60 6.96 11.58 -2.79
C TRP A 60 5.87 10.58 -3.20
N ILE A 61 4.65 11.08 -3.50
CA ILE A 61 3.52 10.32 -4.04
C ILE A 61 3.81 9.94 -5.50
N ASP A 62 4.16 10.90 -6.36
CA ASP A 62 4.44 10.68 -7.78
C ASP A 62 5.49 9.58 -7.98
N ASN A 63 6.58 9.63 -7.21
CA ASN A 63 7.63 8.61 -7.28
C ASN A 63 7.13 7.20 -6.93
N ARG A 64 6.09 7.07 -6.10
CA ARG A 64 5.52 5.76 -5.71
C ARG A 64 4.49 5.25 -6.71
N GLU A 65 3.77 6.14 -7.37
CA GLU A 65 2.86 5.77 -8.46
C GLU A 65 3.64 5.33 -9.70
N LEU A 66 4.80 5.95 -9.98
CA LEU A 66 5.67 5.61 -11.12
C LEU A 66 6.52 4.35 -10.91
N SER A 67 6.62 3.84 -9.67
CA SER A 67 7.44 2.67 -9.33
C SER A 67 6.67 1.33 -9.39
N LEU A 68 5.42 1.33 -9.85
CA LEU A 68 4.56 0.16 -10.06
C LEU A 68 4.36 -0.13 -11.54
#